data_AF-A0A942CL32-F1
#
_entry.id   AF-A0A942CL32-F1
#
_cell.length_a   1.000
_cell.length_b   1.000
_cell.length_c   1.000
_cell.angle_alpha   90.00
_cell.angle_beta   90.00
_cell.angle_gamma   90.00
#
_symmetry.space_group_name_H-M   'P 1'
#
loop_
_entity.id
_entity.type
_entity.pdbx_description
1 polymer ?
#
loop_
_entity_poly.entity_id
_entity_poly.type
_entity_poly.pdbx_seq_one_letter_code
_entity_poly.pdbx_strand_id
1 'polypeptide(L)'
;MTARNRGVVAVLLSLVGLATGACGGSSTTSPSTTTATASTELFTGNLSPAGTAFYSFTVTTAGSVAVTLASLSSSTIGPAVPVTLKVGVGVPSGFGCATASDVDTSPRLTAQLTVSGAKDNIYCVNLADRGALRSDVRFVIRIVHT
;
A
#
# COMPACT_ATOMS: atom_id res chain seq x y z
N MET A 1 -12.82 -28.29 67.12
CA MET A 1 -12.02 -28.16 65.88
C MET A 1 -10.54 -28.24 66.25
N THR A 2 -9.83 -29.02 65.45
CA THR A 2 -8.58 -29.74 65.68
C THR A 2 -7.34 -28.86 65.80
N ALA A 3 -6.45 -29.23 66.72
CA ALA A 3 -5.07 -28.77 66.85
C ALA A 3 -4.10 -29.63 66.00
N ARG A 4 -2.99 -29.03 65.54
CA ARG A 4 -1.64 -29.60 65.30
C ARG A 4 -0.93 -28.81 64.18
N ASN A 5 0.39 -28.70 64.09
CA ASN A 5 1.53 -28.67 65.01
C ASN A 5 2.72 -28.31 64.09
N ARG A 6 3.68 -27.55 64.61
CA ARG A 6 4.94 -27.18 63.93
C ARG A 6 5.94 -28.35 63.97
N GLY A 7 6.84 -28.44 62.98
CA GLY A 7 7.97 -29.40 63.00
C GLY A 7 8.37 -29.79 61.57
N VAL A 8 9.42 -29.21 60.95
CA VAL A 8 10.87 -29.51 61.06
C VAL A 8 11.28 -30.79 60.29
N VAL A 9 12.51 -30.78 59.77
CA VAL A 9 13.31 -31.88 59.15
C VAL A 9 13.10 -32.01 57.63
N ALA A 10 13.96 -31.47 56.75
CA ALA A 10 15.34 -31.88 56.40
C ALA A 10 15.42 -33.25 55.68
N VAL A 11 16.46 -33.42 54.84
CA VAL A 11 17.16 -34.69 54.50
C VAL A 11 17.08 -35.19 53.03
N LEU A 12 18.27 -35.13 52.40
CA LEU A 12 18.95 -36.05 51.44
C LEU A 12 18.40 -36.20 50.00
N LEU A 13 19.15 -35.83 48.95
CA LEU A 13 20.36 -36.48 48.39
C LEU A 13 20.01 -37.76 47.61
N SER A 14 19.96 -37.71 46.27
CA SER A 14 20.15 -38.88 45.39
C SER A 14 20.20 -38.55 43.88
N LEU A 15 21.26 -39.08 43.27
CA LEU A 15 21.36 -39.70 41.95
C LEU A 15 21.50 -38.84 40.68
N VAL A 16 22.78 -38.75 40.29
CA VAL A 16 23.33 -38.80 38.93
C VAL A 16 22.48 -39.65 37.97
N GLY A 17 22.06 -39.06 36.86
CA GLY A 17 21.28 -39.69 35.80
C GLY A 17 21.66 -39.19 34.40
N LEU A 18 22.48 -39.99 33.72
CA LEU A 18 22.65 -40.21 32.28
C LEU A 18 22.41 -39.05 31.29
N ALA A 19 23.47 -38.74 30.55
CA ALA A 19 23.41 -38.07 29.25
C ALA A 19 22.79 -38.99 28.19
N THR A 20 21.71 -38.57 27.53
CA THR A 20 21.36 -39.01 26.17
C THR A 20 20.75 -37.84 25.42
N GLY A 21 21.33 -37.56 24.25
CA GLY A 21 21.12 -36.34 23.50
C GLY A 21 19.70 -36.11 23.02
N ALA A 22 19.38 -34.82 22.92
CA ALA A 22 18.48 -34.32 21.91
C ALA A 22 19.16 -33.11 21.27
N CYS A 23 20.07 -33.37 20.33
CA CYS A 23 20.29 -32.46 19.21
C CYS A 23 19.01 -32.48 18.36
N GLY A 24 17.92 -31.95 18.91
CA GLY A 24 16.75 -31.60 18.12
C GLY A 24 17.16 -30.39 17.32
N GLY A 25 17.66 -30.64 16.10
CA GLY A 25 18.16 -29.62 15.20
C GLY A 25 17.18 -28.46 15.15
N SER A 26 17.58 -27.32 15.71
CA SER A 26 16.90 -26.07 15.47
C SER A 26 17.20 -25.69 14.04
N SER A 27 16.49 -26.31 13.09
CA SER A 27 16.46 -25.86 11.72
C SER A 27 15.81 -24.49 11.74
N THR A 28 16.62 -23.45 11.87
CA THR A 28 16.21 -22.07 11.66
C THR A 28 15.76 -21.98 10.21
N THR A 29 14.45 -21.91 9.97
CA THR A 29 13.92 -21.53 8.67
C THR A 29 14.31 -20.08 8.45
N SER A 30 15.34 -19.85 7.63
CA SER A 30 15.63 -18.51 7.16
C SER A 30 14.49 -18.09 6.23
N PRO A 31 13.88 -16.91 6.41
CA PRO A 31 12.88 -16.42 5.47
C PRO A 31 13.54 -16.26 4.09
N SER A 32 12.97 -16.91 3.08
CA SER A 32 13.32 -16.65 1.69
C SER A 32 12.69 -15.31 1.30
N THR A 33 13.50 -14.31 0.96
CA THR A 33 13.02 -13.04 0.43
C THR A 33 12.77 -13.19 -1.07
N THR A 34 11.51 -13.35 -1.47
CA THR A 34 11.13 -13.20 -2.87
C THR A 34 10.97 -11.70 -3.15
N THR A 35 11.78 -11.17 -4.07
CA THR A 35 11.64 -9.78 -4.53
C THR A 35 10.30 -9.62 -5.26
N ALA A 36 9.45 -8.74 -4.75
CA ALA A 36 8.19 -8.40 -5.42
C ALA A 36 8.48 -7.71 -6.77
N THR A 37 7.86 -8.19 -7.84
CA THR A 37 7.99 -7.60 -9.18
C THR A 37 7.05 -6.41 -9.30
N ALA A 38 7.58 -5.25 -9.68
CA ALA A 38 6.76 -4.08 -9.95
C ALA A 38 5.92 -4.24 -11.23
N SER A 39 4.63 -3.98 -11.14
CA SER A 39 3.69 -3.79 -12.24
C SER A 39 3.51 -2.31 -12.55
N THR A 40 3.27 -1.96 -13.81
CA THR A 40 2.97 -0.59 -14.25
C THR A 40 1.68 -0.56 -15.04
N GLU A 41 0.79 0.34 -14.68
CA GLU A 41 -0.47 0.62 -15.36
C GLU A 41 -0.53 2.08 -15.81
N LEU A 42 -1.08 2.29 -17.01
CA LEU A 42 -1.25 3.61 -17.60
C LEU A 42 -2.73 3.81 -17.92
N PHE A 43 -3.31 4.87 -17.38
CA PHE A 43 -4.67 5.28 -17.69
C PHE A 43 -4.66 6.63 -18.38
N THR A 44 -5.53 6.76 -19.37
CA THR A 44 -5.76 8.02 -20.07
C THR A 44 -7.24 8.33 -20.11
N GLY A 45 -7.58 9.60 -19.98
CA GLY A 45 -8.98 10.03 -20.03
C GLY A 45 -9.10 11.53 -20.19
N ASN A 46 -10.33 12.00 -20.13
CA ASN A 46 -10.67 13.41 -20.19
C ASN A 46 -11.22 13.85 -18.83
N LEU A 47 -10.87 15.07 -18.44
CA LEU A 47 -11.39 15.70 -17.22
C LEU A 47 -11.96 17.06 -17.59
N SER A 48 -13.25 17.24 -17.31
CA SER A 48 -13.94 18.53 -17.47
C SER A 48 -13.74 19.42 -16.25
N PRO A 49 -13.94 20.74 -16.38
CA PRO A 49 -13.90 21.66 -15.25
C PRO A 49 -14.81 21.24 -14.08
N ALA A 50 -14.28 21.34 -12.86
CA ALA A 50 -14.88 20.84 -11.62
C ALA A 50 -15.25 19.34 -11.63
N GLY A 51 -14.76 18.59 -12.62
CA GLY A 51 -15.04 17.17 -12.78
C GLY A 51 -14.14 16.27 -11.94
N THR A 52 -14.51 15.00 -11.93
CA THR A 52 -13.75 13.92 -11.30
C THR A 52 -13.65 12.72 -12.24
N ALA A 53 -12.54 12.01 -12.20
CA ALA A 53 -12.35 10.73 -12.89
C ALA A 53 -11.67 9.74 -11.95
N PHE A 54 -11.99 8.45 -12.06
CA PHE A 54 -11.32 7.42 -11.28
C PHE A 54 -11.09 6.15 -12.11
N TYR A 55 -10.04 5.42 -11.75
CA TYR A 55 -9.69 4.13 -12.36
C TYR A 55 -9.32 3.15 -11.27
N SER A 56 -9.78 1.91 -11.41
CA SER A 56 -9.42 0.80 -10.53
C SER A 56 -8.26 0.00 -11.07
N PHE A 57 -7.43 -0.51 -10.17
CA PHE A 57 -6.33 -1.42 -10.47
C PHE A 57 -6.22 -2.47 -9.35
N THR A 58 -5.65 -3.63 -9.66
CA THR A 58 -5.55 -4.74 -8.70
C THR A 58 -4.12 -4.89 -8.21
N VAL A 59 -3.93 -4.95 -6.90
CA VAL A 59 -2.65 -5.22 -6.26
C VAL A 59 -2.70 -6.63 -5.66
N THR A 60 -1.86 -7.53 -6.16
CA THR A 60 -1.83 -8.95 -5.76
C THR A 60 -0.64 -9.31 -4.86
N THR A 61 0.34 -8.43 -4.75
CA THR A 61 1.54 -8.65 -3.97
C THR A 61 1.65 -7.49 -2.98
N ALA A 62 2.14 -7.76 -1.78
CA ALA A 62 2.21 -6.75 -0.75
C ALA A 62 3.36 -5.76 -1.02
N GLY A 63 3.05 -4.47 -1.07
CA GLY A 63 4.05 -3.46 -1.35
C GLY A 63 3.51 -2.04 -1.38
N SER A 64 4.07 -1.23 -2.29
CA SER A 64 3.72 0.19 -2.42
C SER A 64 3.04 0.49 -3.74
N VAL A 65 2.13 1.45 -3.73
CA VAL A 65 1.53 2.07 -4.91
C VAL A 65 2.12 3.46 -5.07
N ALA A 66 2.78 3.72 -6.21
CA ALA A 66 3.27 5.04 -6.60
C ALA A 66 2.44 5.57 -7.77
N VAL A 67 1.91 6.78 -7.62
CA VAL A 67 1.06 7.45 -8.61
C VAL A 67 1.77 8.69 -9.17
N THR A 68 1.72 8.82 -10.48
CA THR A 68 2.27 9.95 -11.24
C THR A 68 1.21 10.47 -12.21
N LEU A 69 0.71 11.69 -12.00
CA LEU A 69 0.06 12.47 -13.04
C LEU A 69 1.13 12.91 -14.04
N ALA A 70 1.23 12.17 -15.14
CA ALA A 70 2.32 12.30 -16.10
C ALA A 70 2.11 13.49 -17.04
N SER A 71 0.87 13.72 -17.48
CA SER A 71 0.55 14.84 -18.38
C SER A 71 -0.89 15.32 -18.24
N LEU A 72 -1.07 16.59 -18.58
CA LEU A 72 -2.34 17.21 -18.93
C LEU A 72 -2.15 17.97 -20.24
N SER A 73 -3.05 17.78 -21.20
CA SER A 73 -3.03 18.47 -22.49
C SER A 73 -4.42 18.96 -22.87
N SER A 74 -4.51 20.03 -23.65
CA SER A 74 -5.81 20.57 -24.08
C SER A 74 -6.55 19.68 -25.09
N SER A 75 -5.84 18.72 -25.70
CA SER A 75 -6.37 17.78 -26.69
C SER A 75 -5.42 16.57 -26.83
N THR A 76 -5.73 15.62 -27.73
CA THR A 76 -4.85 14.48 -28.04
C THR A 76 -3.48 14.91 -28.55
N ILE A 77 -3.44 15.95 -29.38
CA ILE A 77 -2.21 16.60 -29.86
C ILE A 77 -2.39 18.10 -29.58
N GLY A 78 -1.83 18.57 -28.46
CA GLY A 78 -2.04 19.93 -28.00
C GLY A 78 -1.02 20.34 -26.94
N PRO A 79 -1.00 21.64 -26.57
CA PRO A 79 -0.10 22.15 -25.54
C PRO A 79 -0.33 21.46 -24.19
N ALA A 80 0.76 21.35 -23.42
CA ALA A 80 0.70 20.91 -22.04
C ALA A 80 0.00 21.98 -21.17
N VAL A 81 -0.80 21.52 -20.21
CA VAL A 81 -1.59 22.37 -19.30
C VAL A 81 -1.04 22.22 -17.87
N PRO A 82 -0.28 23.18 -17.34
CA PRO A 82 0.40 23.05 -16.05
C PRO A 82 -0.52 23.41 -14.87
N VAL A 83 -1.75 22.91 -14.87
CA VAL A 83 -2.74 23.12 -13.81
C VAL A 83 -2.57 22.09 -12.70
N THR A 84 -2.98 22.47 -11.50
CA THR A 84 -2.95 21.60 -10.32
C THR A 84 -4.28 20.85 -10.21
N LEU A 85 -4.22 19.53 -10.07
CA LEU A 85 -5.36 18.67 -9.79
C LEU A 85 -5.14 17.95 -8.45
N LYS A 86 -6.24 17.56 -7.79
CA LYS A 86 -6.18 16.62 -6.67
C LYS A 86 -6.05 15.21 -7.23
N VAL A 87 -5.00 14.50 -6.82
CA VAL A 87 -4.78 13.08 -7.12
C VAL A 87 -4.84 12.29 -5.82
N GLY A 88 -5.67 11.26 -5.75
CA GLY A 88 -5.83 10.44 -4.56
C GLY A 88 -5.80 8.94 -4.85
N VAL A 89 -5.44 8.16 -3.84
CA VAL A 89 -5.50 6.70 -3.84
C VAL A 89 -6.46 6.24 -2.75
N GLY A 90 -7.27 5.23 -3.06
CA GLY A 90 -8.26 4.71 -2.15
C GLY A 90 -8.77 3.34 -2.56
N VAL A 91 -9.97 3.01 -2.09
CA VAL A 91 -10.70 1.80 -2.47
C VAL A 91 -11.99 2.17 -3.22
N PRO A 92 -12.40 1.37 -4.21
CA PRO A 92 -13.66 1.62 -4.92
C PRO A 92 -14.85 1.68 -3.95
N SER A 93 -15.74 2.65 -4.16
CA SER A 93 -16.96 2.83 -3.37
C SER A 93 -18.09 3.31 -4.28
N GLY A 94 -19.03 2.42 -4.61
CA GLY A 94 -20.09 2.70 -5.57
C GLY A 94 -19.53 3.07 -6.94
N PHE A 95 -19.86 4.27 -7.43
CA PHE A 95 -19.35 4.83 -8.69
C PHE A 95 -18.17 5.78 -8.48
N GLY A 96 -17.40 5.62 -7.40
CA GLY A 96 -16.28 6.50 -7.10
C GLY A 96 -15.14 5.80 -6.39
N CYS A 97 -14.19 6.61 -5.93
CA CYS A 97 -13.02 6.17 -5.20
C CYS A 97 -13.01 6.83 -3.82
N ALA A 98 -13.17 6.03 -2.76
CA ALA A 98 -13.07 6.52 -1.39
C ALA A 98 -11.57 6.72 -1.07
N THR A 99 -11.07 7.92 -1.36
CA THR A 99 -9.64 8.26 -1.20
C THR A 99 -9.23 8.27 0.26
N ALA A 100 -8.18 7.51 0.60
CA ALA A 100 -7.56 7.51 1.91
C ALA A 100 -6.34 8.45 1.98
N SER A 101 -5.65 8.63 0.85
CA SER A 101 -4.50 9.51 0.72
C SER A 101 -4.64 10.33 -0.56
N ASP A 102 -4.22 11.61 -0.51
CA ASP A 102 -4.25 12.47 -1.68
C ASP A 102 -3.19 13.58 -1.64
N VAL A 103 -2.96 14.19 -2.81
CA VAL A 103 -2.05 15.31 -3.01
C VAL A 103 -2.60 16.23 -4.10
N ASP A 104 -2.44 17.54 -3.91
CA ASP A 104 -2.64 18.52 -5.00
C ASP A 104 -1.34 18.63 -5.79
N THR A 105 -1.37 18.30 -7.08
CA THR A 105 -0.16 18.24 -7.92
C THR A 105 -0.42 18.69 -9.36
N SER A 106 0.61 19.26 -9.98
CA SER A 106 0.67 19.48 -11.42
C SER A 106 1.45 18.36 -12.13
N PRO A 107 1.32 18.19 -13.46
CA PRO A 107 1.94 17.07 -14.17
C PRO A 107 3.47 17.07 -14.09
N ARG A 108 4.06 15.91 -13.78
CA ARG A 108 5.52 15.68 -13.67
C ARG A 108 5.86 14.23 -14.01
N LEU A 109 7.15 13.95 -14.24
CA LEU A 109 7.64 12.61 -14.58
C LEU A 109 8.09 11.76 -13.37
N THR A 110 7.90 12.28 -12.16
CA THR A 110 8.22 11.60 -10.89
C THR A 110 6.96 11.25 -10.12
N ALA A 111 7.01 10.24 -9.26
CA ALA A 111 5.90 9.93 -8.35
C ALA A 111 5.56 11.14 -7.48
N GLN A 112 4.27 11.44 -7.37
CA GLN A 112 3.75 12.57 -6.59
C GLN A 112 3.05 12.08 -5.31
N LEU A 113 2.48 10.87 -5.37
CA LEU A 113 1.85 10.20 -4.24
C LEU A 113 2.39 8.78 -4.16
N THR A 114 2.77 8.34 -2.96
CA THR A 114 3.18 6.96 -2.70
C THR A 114 2.49 6.47 -1.44
N VAL A 115 1.82 5.31 -1.55
CA VAL A 115 1.10 4.65 -0.46
C VAL A 115 1.75 3.30 -0.23
N SER A 116 2.12 2.99 1.01
CA SER A 116 2.68 1.69 1.40
C SER A 116 1.62 0.77 2.01
N GLY A 117 1.91 -0.52 2.05
CA GLY A 117 1.05 -1.52 2.69
C GLY A 117 -0.14 -1.96 1.84
N ALA A 118 -0.15 -1.63 0.56
CA ALA A 118 -1.14 -2.15 -0.37
C ALA A 118 -0.90 -3.66 -0.56
N LYS A 119 -1.97 -4.46 -0.48
CA LYS A 119 -1.93 -5.92 -0.68
C LYS A 119 -3.33 -6.46 -0.98
N ASP A 120 -3.38 -7.54 -1.74
CA ASP A 120 -4.54 -8.42 -1.99
C ASP A 120 -5.90 -7.69 -2.09
N ASN A 121 -5.95 -6.61 -2.87
CA ASN A 121 -7.15 -5.79 -2.97
C ASN A 121 -7.21 -5.01 -4.29
N ILE A 122 -8.41 -4.53 -4.61
CA ILE A 122 -8.66 -3.57 -5.68
C ILE A 122 -8.54 -2.18 -5.09
N TYR A 123 -7.61 -1.40 -5.63
CA TYR A 123 -7.44 -0.01 -5.31
C TYR A 123 -7.98 0.85 -6.45
N CYS A 124 -8.16 2.13 -6.17
CA CYS A 124 -8.49 3.11 -7.19
C CYS A 124 -7.62 4.35 -7.05
N VAL A 125 -7.40 4.98 -8.19
CA VAL A 125 -6.90 6.36 -8.26
C VAL A 125 -8.05 7.29 -8.58
N ASN A 126 -8.09 8.44 -7.94
CA ASN A 126 -9.03 9.50 -8.20
C ASN A 126 -8.29 10.75 -8.67
N LEU A 127 -8.79 11.37 -9.74
CA LEU A 127 -8.38 12.70 -10.18
C LEU A 127 -9.58 13.63 -10.01
N ALA A 128 -9.38 14.80 -9.41
CA ALA A 128 -10.42 15.79 -9.23
C ALA A 128 -9.88 17.19 -9.55
N ASP A 129 -10.66 17.95 -10.31
CA ASP A 129 -10.43 19.39 -10.47
C ASP A 129 -11.07 20.16 -9.31
N ARG A 130 -10.29 21.05 -8.69
CA ARG A 130 -10.75 21.95 -7.61
C ARG A 130 -11.22 23.31 -8.15
N GLY A 131 -11.57 23.38 -9.43
CA GLY A 131 -11.94 24.61 -10.14
C GLY A 131 -10.76 25.33 -10.80
N ALA A 132 -9.64 24.64 -11.00
CA ALA A 132 -8.48 25.18 -11.70
C ALA A 132 -8.63 25.09 -13.22
N LEU A 133 -9.37 24.10 -13.72
CA LEU A 133 -9.59 23.92 -15.15
C LEU A 133 -10.57 24.96 -15.71
N ARG A 134 -10.28 25.41 -16.93
CA ARG A 134 -11.11 26.37 -17.69
C ARG A 134 -11.74 25.76 -18.94
N SER A 135 -11.28 24.59 -19.33
CA SER A 135 -11.77 23.77 -20.44
C SER A 135 -11.47 22.31 -20.13
N ASP A 136 -12.04 21.40 -20.91
CA ASP A 136 -11.68 19.99 -20.86
C ASP A 136 -10.18 19.80 -21.13
N VAL A 137 -9.59 18.86 -20.41
CA VAL A 137 -8.21 18.43 -20.62
C VAL A 137 -8.16 16.91 -20.78
N ARG A 138 -7.18 16.42 -21.52
CA ARG A 138 -6.80 15.01 -21.55
C ARG A 138 -5.67 14.79 -20.55
N PHE A 139 -5.77 13.73 -19.76
CA PHE A 139 -4.73 13.35 -18.80
C PHE A 139 -4.12 12.00 -19.13
N VAL A 140 -2.89 11.80 -18.65
CA VAL A 140 -2.25 10.50 -18.52
C VAL A 140 -1.80 10.33 -17.07
N ILE A 141 -2.22 9.23 -16.45
CA ILE A 141 -1.79 8.86 -15.10
C ILE A 141 -1.10 7.49 -15.15
N ARG A 142 0.04 7.42 -14.48
CA ARG A 142 0.85 6.21 -14.33
C ARG A 142 0.77 5.73 -12.90
N ILE A 143 0.53 4.43 -12.74
CA ILE A 143 0.51 3.75 -11.46
C ILE A 143 1.57 2.66 -11.51
N VAL A 144 2.44 2.63 -10.51
CA VAL A 144 3.38 1.53 -10.29
C VAL A 144 3.02 0.88 -8.98
N HIS A 145 2.85 -0.43 -8.97
CA HIS A 145 2.60 -1.19 -7.75
C HIS A 145 3.46 -2.45 -7.72
N THR A 146 3.71 -2.97 -6.52
CA THR A 146 4.57 -4.12 -6.26
C THR A 146 3.88 -5.09 -5.36
#